data_AF-A0A1G3PKH8-F1
#
_entry.id   AF-A0A1G3PKH8-F1
#
_cell.length_a   1.000
_cell.length_b   1.000
_cell.length_c   1.000
_cell.angle_alpha   90.00
_cell.angle_beta   90.00
_cell.angle_gamma   90.00
#
_symmetry.space_group_name_H-M   'P 1'
#
loop_
_entity.id
_entity.type
_entity.pdbx_description
1 polymer ?
#
loop_
_entity_poly.entity_id
_entity_poly.type
_entity_poly.pdbx_seq_one_letter_code
_entity_poly.pdbx_strand_id
1 'polypeptide(L)'
;MKNRIGILLFLSLMIVPAVLGAQEITSVTGTPKPTVIDHAYVSNQIAVAIELNSYKKSPFAASAFSLLYAGAGQFYLGDYTKGSLFFLGETLYHLFNYGIRIRLQTVYGETASFNTLNTTDQVLIISSFFIYIGIKAFSMYDAYVTADTLNQQIDEKLQSLMVKVDPQEFSISYRIGF
;
A
#
# COMPACT_ATOMS: atom_id res chain seq x y z
N MET A 1 -9.36 29.89 23.47
CA MET A 1 -9.95 29.61 22.15
C MET A 1 -8.86 29.46 21.05
N LYS A 2 -7.91 28.53 21.20
CA LYS A 2 -6.75 28.42 20.28
C LYS A 2 -6.51 27.00 19.70
N ASN A 3 -7.41 26.05 19.97
CA ASN A 3 -7.23 24.63 19.60
C ASN A 3 -8.22 24.11 18.54
N ARG A 4 -8.95 24.99 17.85
CA ARG A 4 -9.92 24.58 16.80
C ARG A 4 -9.44 24.80 15.36
N ILE A 5 -8.27 25.43 15.18
CA ILE A 5 -7.72 25.76 13.86
C ILE A 5 -6.94 24.58 13.24
N GLY A 6 -6.39 23.67 14.06
CA GLY A 6 -5.67 22.49 13.56
C GLY A 6 -6.55 21.40 12.93
N ILE A 7 -7.83 21.33 13.31
CA ILE A 7 -8.77 20.29 12.83
C ILE A 7 -9.47 20.72 11.52
N LEU A 8 -9.64 22.03 11.29
CA LEU A 8 -10.24 22.54 10.06
C LEU A 8 -9.27 22.54 8.86
N LEU A 9 -7.95 22.63 9.11
CA LEU A 9 -6.95 22.53 8.03
C LEU A 9 -6.75 21.09 7.52
N PHE A 10 -7.07 20.09 8.34
CA PHE A 10 -7.00 18.68 7.96
C PHE A 10 -8.26 18.22 7.18
N LEU A 11 -9.36 18.96 7.29
CA LEU A 11 -10.63 18.66 6.61
C LEU A 11 -10.74 19.31 5.21
N SER A 12 -9.90 20.30 4.89
CA SER A 12 -9.93 20.99 3.59
C SER A 12 -9.08 20.32 2.49
N LEU A 13 -8.40 19.22 2.79
CA LEU A 13 -7.62 18.44 1.80
C LEU A 13 -8.37 17.19 1.30
N MET A 14 -9.61 16.98 1.74
CA MET A 14 -10.40 15.77 1.47
C MET A 14 -11.65 16.01 0.60
N ILE A 15 -11.75 17.17 -0.07
CA ILE A 15 -12.93 17.52 -0.88
C ILE A 15 -12.50 17.91 -2.29
N VAL A 16 -12.66 16.92 -3.19
CA VAL A 16 -13.14 16.99 -4.59
C VAL A 16 -12.08 17.00 -5.73
N PRO A 17 -12.34 16.30 -6.87
CA PRO A 17 -13.52 15.51 -7.23
C PRO A 17 -13.28 14.00 -7.40
N ALA A 18 -14.23 13.24 -6.86
CA ALA A 18 -14.73 12.04 -7.52
C ALA A 18 -15.49 12.46 -8.80
N VAL A 19 -14.78 12.63 -9.92
CA VAL A 19 -15.36 12.71 -11.28
C VAL A 19 -14.34 12.10 -12.23
N LEU A 20 -14.39 10.78 -12.39
CA LEU A 20 -13.99 10.06 -13.62
C LEU A 20 -14.35 8.56 -13.45
N GLY A 21 -15.57 8.31 -12.98
CA GLY A 21 -16.21 7.01 -13.01
C GLY A 21 -17.37 7.07 -13.99
N ALA A 22 -17.06 7.02 -15.29
CA ALA A 22 -17.95 6.62 -16.39
C ALA A 22 -17.26 6.98 -17.72
N GLN A 23 -16.31 6.17 -18.16
CA GLN A 23 -16.24 5.90 -19.60
C GLN A 23 -16.72 4.47 -19.78
N GLU A 24 -17.94 4.36 -20.32
CA GLU A 24 -18.42 3.13 -20.93
C GLU A 24 -17.31 2.57 -21.82
N ILE A 25 -16.95 1.32 -21.56
CA ILE A 25 -16.18 0.50 -22.49
C ILE A 25 -17.09 0.37 -23.72
N THR A 26 -16.94 1.29 -24.66
CA THR A 26 -17.49 1.14 -26.00
C THR A 26 -16.78 -0.06 -26.60
N SER A 27 -17.50 -1.18 -26.64
CA SER A 27 -17.13 -2.36 -27.39
C SER A 27 -16.98 -1.95 -28.86
N VAL A 28 -15.74 -1.67 -29.29
CA VAL A 28 -15.43 -1.48 -30.72
C VAL A 28 -15.56 -2.85 -31.38
N THR A 29 -16.80 -3.09 -31.82
CA THR A 29 -17.22 -4.19 -32.67
C THR A 29 -16.86 -3.79 -34.10
N GLY A 30 -15.98 -4.55 -34.75
CA GLY A 30 -15.76 -4.51 -36.21
C GLY A 30 -14.47 -3.83 -36.68
N THR A 31 -13.55 -4.67 -37.21
CA THR A 31 -12.67 -4.55 -38.42
C THR A 31 -12.12 -3.17 -38.86
N PRO A 32 -10.91 -3.01 -39.46
CA PRO A 32 -10.05 -4.00 -40.14
C PRO A 32 -8.55 -3.93 -39.74
N LYS A 33 -7.75 -4.84 -40.31
CA LYS A 33 -6.29 -4.95 -40.21
C LYS A 33 -5.58 -3.60 -40.46
N PRO A 34 -4.77 -3.08 -39.52
CA PRO A 34 -4.14 -1.76 -39.69
C PRO A 34 -2.79 -1.89 -40.40
N THR A 35 -2.76 -1.61 -41.71
CA THR A 35 -1.54 -1.59 -42.54
C THR A 35 -0.67 -0.33 -42.32
N VAL A 36 -0.91 0.47 -41.27
CA VAL A 36 -0.12 1.66 -40.94
C VAL A 36 0.07 1.70 -39.43
N ILE A 37 1.32 1.71 -38.97
CA ILE A 37 1.66 1.95 -37.56
C ILE A 37 1.18 3.35 -37.22
N ASP A 38 0.03 3.44 -36.55
CA ASP A 38 -0.50 4.71 -36.08
C ASP A 38 0.41 5.23 -34.95
N HIS A 39 1.14 6.30 -35.23
CA HIS A 39 2.02 6.96 -34.26
C HIS A 39 1.27 7.32 -32.97
N ALA A 40 -0.03 7.60 -33.05
CA ALA A 40 -0.86 7.91 -31.88
C ALA A 40 -1.08 6.68 -30.96
N TYR A 41 -1.19 5.48 -31.55
CA TYR A 41 -1.34 4.23 -30.79
C TYR A 41 -0.07 3.89 -30.02
N VAL A 42 1.09 4.00 -30.69
CA VAL A 42 2.40 3.76 -30.07
C VAL A 42 2.70 4.79 -28.97
N SER A 43 2.41 6.08 -29.21
CA SER A 43 2.62 7.12 -28.19
C SER A 43 1.75 6.91 -26.95
N ASN A 44 0.51 6.44 -27.12
CA ASN A 44 -0.39 6.17 -25.99
C ASN A 44 0.10 4.97 -25.17
N GLN A 45 0.55 3.89 -25.82
CA GLN A 45 1.14 2.73 -25.13
C GLN A 45 2.40 3.10 -24.33
N ILE A 46 3.26 3.96 -24.87
CA ILE A 46 4.45 4.46 -24.17
C ILE A 46 4.06 5.32 -22.96
N ALA A 47 3.07 6.20 -23.09
CA ALA A 47 2.57 7.02 -21.98
C ALA A 47 2.03 6.14 -20.84
N VAL A 48 1.21 5.14 -21.17
CA VAL A 48 0.67 4.17 -20.19
C VAL A 48 1.80 3.37 -19.53
N ALA A 49 2.81 2.95 -20.28
CA ALA A 49 3.94 2.20 -19.71
C ALA A 49 4.80 3.04 -18.75
N ILE A 50 5.05 4.31 -19.08
CA ILE A 50 5.76 5.26 -18.20
C ILE A 50 4.96 5.49 -16.91
N GLU A 51 3.66 5.70 -17.05
CA GLU A 51 2.75 5.89 -15.92
C GLU A 51 2.75 4.64 -15.01
N LEU A 52 2.64 3.44 -15.59
CA LEU A 52 2.62 2.19 -14.83
C LEU A 52 3.92 1.94 -14.08
N ASN A 53 5.06 2.23 -14.70
CA ASN A 53 6.36 2.08 -14.06
C ASN A 53 6.57 3.06 -12.89
N SER A 54 5.93 4.24 -12.93
CA SER A 54 5.98 5.23 -11.85
C SER A 54 5.28 4.75 -10.56
N TYR A 55 4.37 3.77 -10.67
CA TYR A 55 3.66 3.20 -9.53
C TYR A 55 4.43 2.12 -8.77
N LYS A 56 5.60 1.67 -9.26
CA LYS A 56 6.42 0.69 -8.55
C LYS A 56 6.84 1.21 -7.18
N LYS A 57 6.74 0.34 -6.16
CA LYS A 57 7.03 0.69 -4.77
C LYS A 57 8.19 -0.15 -4.24
N SER A 58 9.01 0.44 -3.37
CA SER A 58 10.10 -0.30 -2.74
C SER A 58 9.56 -1.19 -1.60
N PRO A 59 9.76 -2.53 -1.66
CA PRO A 59 9.29 -3.44 -0.62
C PRO A 59 10.04 -3.23 0.71
N PHE A 60 11.32 -2.88 0.64
CA PHE A 60 12.10 -2.54 1.84
C PHE A 60 11.57 -1.27 2.52
N ALA A 61 11.22 -0.24 1.74
CA ALA A 61 10.62 0.96 2.31
C ALA A 61 9.27 0.65 2.98
N ALA A 62 8.42 -0.16 2.33
CA ALA A 62 7.15 -0.59 2.91
C ALA A 62 7.34 -1.33 4.25
N SER A 63 8.30 -2.27 4.32
CA SER A 63 8.63 -2.97 5.56
C SER A 63 9.17 -2.05 6.66
N ALA A 64 10.02 -1.07 6.31
CA ALA A 64 10.59 -0.12 7.26
C ALA A 64 9.51 0.80 7.85
N PHE A 65 8.55 1.25 7.04
CA PHE A 65 7.41 2.00 7.55
C PHE A 65 6.51 1.15 8.46
N SER A 66 6.25 -0.11 8.11
CA SER A 66 5.48 -1.02 8.99
C SER A 66 6.18 -1.33 10.32
N LEU A 67 7.50 -1.30 10.37
CA LEU A 67 8.26 -1.42 11.62
C LEU A 67 8.03 -0.21 12.54
N LEU A 68 8.11 1.02 11.98
CA LEU A 68 7.86 2.24 12.74
C LEU A 68 6.44 2.25 13.30
N TYR A 69 5.46 1.96 12.45
CA TYR A 69 4.05 1.93 12.85
C TYR A 69 3.33 0.80 12.12
N ALA A 70 2.65 -0.07 12.84
CA ALA A 70 1.94 -1.20 12.24
C ALA A 70 0.84 -0.65 11.32
N GLY A 71 0.89 -1.05 10.05
CA GLY A 71 -0.01 -0.54 9.01
C GLY A 71 0.51 0.67 8.22
N ALA A 72 1.59 1.35 8.63
CA ALA A 72 2.13 2.46 7.85
C ALA A 72 2.74 2.01 6.52
N GLY A 73 3.31 0.81 6.44
CA GLY A 73 3.75 0.22 5.17
C GLY A 73 2.60 -0.01 4.20
N GLN A 74 1.42 -0.38 4.70
CA GLN A 74 0.22 -0.55 3.87
C GLN A 74 -0.33 0.79 3.37
N PHE A 75 -0.26 1.84 4.19
CA PHE A 75 -0.58 3.20 3.72
C PHE A 75 0.38 3.70 2.63
N TYR A 76 1.67 3.37 2.72
CA TYR A 76 2.65 3.68 1.67
C TYR A 76 2.31 3.00 0.33
N LEU A 77 1.73 1.80 0.40
CA LEU A 77 1.31 1.01 -0.76
C LEU A 77 -0.05 1.43 -1.32
N GLY A 78 -0.80 2.29 -0.61
CA GLY A 78 -2.15 2.72 -0.99
C GLY A 78 -3.27 1.78 -0.54
N ASP A 79 -2.97 0.75 0.27
CA ASP A 79 -3.98 -0.12 0.87
C ASP A 79 -4.43 0.42 2.23
N TYR A 80 -5.38 1.36 2.19
CA TYR A 80 -5.93 2.01 3.38
C TYR A 80 -6.77 1.06 4.24
N THR A 81 -7.38 0.04 3.64
CA THR A 81 -8.23 -0.92 4.35
C THR A 81 -7.38 -1.80 5.26
N LYS A 82 -6.31 -2.40 4.73
CA LYS A 82 -5.39 -3.18 5.58
C LYS A 82 -4.60 -2.30 6.52
N GLY A 83 -4.13 -1.13 6.05
CA GLY A 83 -3.39 -0.18 6.87
C GLY A 83 -4.18 0.27 8.10
N SER A 84 -5.45 0.61 7.94
CA SER A 84 -6.33 1.01 9.04
C SER A 84 -6.60 -0.12 10.04
N LEU A 85 -6.71 -1.37 9.59
CA LEU A 85 -6.90 -2.53 10.48
C LEU A 85 -5.69 -2.75 11.38
N PHE A 86 -4.47 -2.68 10.83
CA PHE A 86 -3.23 -2.79 11.61
C PHE A 86 -3.04 -1.60 12.55
N PHE A 87 -3.35 -0.39 12.08
CA PHE A 87 -3.31 0.82 12.89
C PHE A 87 -4.26 0.73 14.09
N LEU A 88 -5.47 0.24 13.87
CA LEU A 88 -6.46 0.00 14.92
C LEU A 88 -5.98 -1.09 15.89
N GLY A 89 -5.36 -2.17 15.38
CA GLY A 89 -4.76 -3.21 16.21
C GLY A 89 -3.67 -2.68 17.14
N GLU A 90 -2.75 -1.84 16.64
CA GLU A 90 -1.72 -1.19 17.46
C GLU A 90 -2.34 -0.21 18.47
N THR A 91 -3.35 0.55 18.07
CA THR A 91 -4.08 1.47 18.96
C THR A 91 -4.76 0.71 20.11
N LEU A 92 -5.45 -0.40 19.82
CA LEU A 92 -6.09 -1.25 20.82
C LEU A 92 -5.06 -1.87 21.77
N TYR A 93 -3.91 -2.29 21.25
CA TYR A 93 -2.81 -2.80 22.06
C TYR A 93 -2.30 -1.75 23.05
N HIS A 94 -2.10 -0.50 22.60
CA HIS A 94 -1.69 0.60 23.48
C HIS A 94 -2.73 0.89 24.56
N LEU A 95 -4.01 0.89 24.20
CA LEU A 95 -5.11 1.09 25.15
C LEU A 95 -5.15 -0.02 26.20
N PHE A 96 -5.00 -1.28 25.79
CA PHE A 96 -4.93 -2.42 26.69
C PHE A 96 -3.75 -2.34 27.66
N ASN A 97 -2.55 -2.01 27.17
CA ASN A 97 -1.37 -1.84 28.02
C ASN A 97 -1.48 -0.66 28.98
N TYR A 98 -2.14 0.42 28.56
CA TYR A 98 -2.43 1.54 29.44
C TYR A 98 -3.36 1.12 30.59
N GLY A 99 -4.40 0.32 30.29
CA GLY A 99 -5.27 -0.26 31.31
C GLY A 99 -4.53 -1.18 32.29
N ILE A 100 -3.63 -2.04 31.79
CA ILE A 100 -2.76 -2.86 32.63
C ILE A 100 -1.92 -1.99 33.55
N ARG A 101 -1.26 -0.94 33.03
CA ARG A 101 -0.43 -0.04 33.84
C ARG A 101 -1.21 0.62 34.98
N ILE A 102 -2.41 1.14 34.72
CA ILE A 102 -3.25 1.75 35.76
C ILE A 102 -3.63 0.73 36.83
N ARG A 103 -4.04 -0.48 36.42
CA ARG A 103 -4.38 -1.55 37.37
C ARG A 103 -3.18 -1.91 38.25
N LEU A 104 -2.00 -2.07 37.66
CA LEU A 104 -0.79 -2.41 38.38
C LEU A 104 -0.39 -1.30 39.37
N GLN A 105 -0.47 -0.03 38.96
CA GLN A 105 -0.22 1.11 39.83
C GLN A 105 -1.21 1.17 41.00
N THR A 106 -2.48 0.84 40.78
CA THR A 106 -3.51 0.85 41.83
C THR A 106 -3.29 -0.27 42.86
N VAL A 107 -2.84 -1.45 42.42
CA VAL A 107 -2.68 -2.63 43.30
C VAL A 107 -1.33 -2.63 44.02
N TYR A 108 -0.25 -2.27 43.33
CA TYR A 108 1.12 -2.40 43.84
C TYR A 108 1.81 -1.04 44.12
N GLY A 109 1.15 0.08 43.82
CA GLY A 109 1.71 1.43 43.96
C GLY A 109 2.66 1.82 42.82
N GLU A 110 3.18 3.05 42.85
CA GLU A 110 4.05 3.60 41.80
C GLU A 110 5.44 2.95 41.73
N THR A 111 5.87 2.27 42.79
CA THR A 111 7.19 1.61 42.90
C THR A 111 7.15 0.10 42.64
N ALA A 112 6.08 -0.39 42.01
CA ALA A 112 5.95 -1.79 41.65
C ALA A 112 7.09 -2.23 40.71
N SER A 113 7.89 -3.19 41.18
CA SER A 113 8.91 -3.86 40.39
C SER A 113 8.35 -5.15 39.80
N PHE A 114 8.95 -5.66 38.72
CA PHE A 114 8.55 -6.94 38.14
C PHE A 114 8.53 -8.08 39.18
N ASN A 115 9.47 -8.06 40.13
CA ASN A 115 9.60 -9.06 41.20
C ASN A 115 8.52 -8.95 42.28
N THR A 116 7.82 -7.82 42.39
CA THR A 116 6.73 -7.63 43.36
C THR A 116 5.36 -8.01 42.78
N LEU A 117 5.30 -8.31 41.48
CA LEU A 117 4.07 -8.69 40.80
C LEU A 117 3.73 -10.16 41.06
N ASN A 118 2.43 -10.46 41.17
CA ASN A 118 1.95 -11.83 41.13
C ASN A 118 2.30 -12.50 39.80
N THR A 119 2.52 -13.82 39.83
CA THR A 119 2.84 -14.63 38.64
C THR A 119 1.86 -14.40 37.48
N THR A 120 0.56 -14.27 37.79
CA THR A 120 -0.48 -13.99 36.77
C THR A 120 -0.24 -12.66 36.05
N ASP A 121 0.13 -11.61 36.79
CA ASP A 121 0.36 -10.29 36.22
C ASP A 121 1.67 -10.25 35.41
N GLN A 122 2.69 -10.99 35.85
CA GLN A 122 3.94 -11.18 35.08
C GLN A 122 3.68 -11.86 33.73
N VAL A 123 2.91 -12.95 33.73
CA VAL A 123 2.53 -13.66 32.50
C VAL A 123 1.73 -12.75 31.58
N LEU A 124 0.83 -11.91 32.11
CA LEU A 124 0.07 -10.94 31.33
C LEU A 124 0.97 -9.94 30.59
N ILE A 125 1.99 -9.39 31.26
CA ILE A 125 2.95 -8.46 30.66
C ILE A 125 3.82 -9.15 29.61
N ILE A 126 4.33 -10.34 29.91
CA ILE A 126 5.18 -11.09 28.97
C ILE A 126 4.37 -11.47 27.73
N SER A 127 3.17 -12.01 27.90
CA SER A 127 2.31 -12.42 26.78
C SER A 127 1.88 -11.23 25.93
N SER A 128 1.53 -10.09 26.54
CA SER A 128 1.20 -8.87 25.78
C SER A 128 2.38 -8.41 24.93
N PHE A 129 3.60 -8.43 25.47
CA PHE A 129 4.81 -8.07 24.75
C PHE A 129 5.06 -8.98 23.53
N PHE A 130 4.91 -10.30 23.69
CA PHE A 130 5.05 -11.23 22.55
C PHE A 130 3.97 -11.04 21.49
N ILE A 131 2.72 -10.78 21.90
CA ILE A 131 1.64 -10.46 20.97
C ILE A 131 1.99 -9.21 20.16
N TYR A 132 2.55 -8.18 20.80
CA TYR A 132 2.96 -6.95 20.10
C TYR A 132 4.04 -7.18 19.05
N ILE A 133 5.09 -7.92 19.41
CA ILE A 133 6.14 -8.29 18.46
C ILE A 133 5.56 -9.10 17.32
N GLY A 134 4.66 -10.04 17.60
CA GLY A 134 3.96 -10.83 16.59
C GLY A 134 3.17 -9.97 15.61
N ILE A 135 2.36 -9.03 16.11
CA ILE A 135 1.59 -8.10 15.28
C ILE A 135 2.52 -7.23 14.42
N LYS A 136 3.61 -6.71 14.99
CA LYS A 136 4.60 -5.90 14.25
C LYS A 136 5.27 -6.71 13.15
N ALA A 137 5.77 -7.91 13.47
CA ALA A 137 6.43 -8.77 12.50
C ALA A 137 5.48 -9.19 11.38
N PHE A 138 4.23 -9.53 11.72
CA PHE A 138 3.21 -9.89 10.74
C PHE A 138 2.85 -8.70 9.84
N SER A 139 2.67 -7.49 10.40
CA SER A 139 2.40 -6.27 9.62
C SER A 139 3.57 -5.90 8.70
N MET A 140 4.81 -6.11 9.15
CA MET A 140 6.00 -5.91 8.33
C MET A 140 6.05 -6.89 7.15
N TYR A 141 5.82 -8.18 7.42
CA TYR A 141 5.82 -9.23 6.41
C TYR A 141 4.70 -9.01 5.37
N ASP A 142 3.48 -8.69 5.83
CA ASP A 142 2.34 -8.43 4.96
C ASP A 142 2.60 -7.22 4.05
N ALA A 143 3.21 -6.15 4.56
CA ALA A 143 3.60 -5.00 3.74
C ALA A 143 4.68 -5.33 2.72
N TYR A 144 5.66 -6.16 3.07
CA TYR A 144 6.68 -6.62 2.13
C TYR A 144 6.07 -7.43 0.98
N VAL A 145 5.25 -8.43 1.31
CA VAL A 145 4.61 -9.30 0.30
C VAL A 145 3.65 -8.51 -0.58
N THR A 146 2.90 -7.57 0.00
CA THR A 146 1.98 -6.71 -0.77
C THR A 146 2.75 -5.83 -1.75
N ALA A 147 3.89 -5.27 -1.34
CA ALA A 147 4.75 -4.47 -2.21
C ALA A 147 5.35 -5.30 -3.36
N ASP A 148 5.81 -6.51 -3.07
CA ASP A 148 6.37 -7.40 -4.08
C ASP A 148 5.30 -7.84 -5.09
N THR A 149 4.13 -8.24 -4.61
CA THR A 149 2.99 -8.63 -5.46
C THR A 149 2.55 -7.46 -6.36
N LEU A 150 2.52 -6.24 -5.84
CA LEU A 150 2.17 -5.05 -6.62
C LEU A 150 3.18 -4.79 -7.74
N ASN A 151 4.48 -4.97 -7.47
CA ASN A 151 5.51 -4.83 -8.50
C ASN A 151 5.40 -5.92 -9.57
N GLN A 152 5.12 -7.17 -9.18
CA GLN A 152 4.90 -8.28 -10.13
C GLN A 152 3.70 -8.00 -11.06
N GLN A 153 2.59 -7.51 -10.52
CA GLN A 153 1.41 -7.15 -11.33
C GLN A 153 1.69 -6.01 -12.32
N ILE A 154 2.53 -5.03 -11.93
CA ILE A 154 2.97 -3.98 -12.84
C ILE A 154 3.83 -4.57 -13.96
N ASP A 155 4.75 -5.48 -13.63
CA ASP A 155 5.62 -6.13 -14.62
C ASP A 155 4.83 -6.99 -15.62
N GLU A 156 3.84 -7.75 -15.17
CA GLU A 156 2.94 -8.52 -16.04
C GLU A 156 2.15 -7.61 -17.00
N LYS A 157 1.63 -6.49 -16.49
CA LYS A 157 0.92 -5.51 -17.31
C LYS A 157 1.85 -4.86 -18.34
N LEU A 158 3.07 -4.49 -17.97
CA LEU A 158 4.07 -3.96 -18.90
C LEU A 158 4.41 -4.98 -20.00
N GLN A 159 4.61 -6.25 -19.64
CA GLN A 159 4.84 -7.32 -20.61
C GLN A 159 3.65 -7.48 -21.57
N SER A 160 2.41 -7.40 -21.09
CA SER A 160 1.23 -7.50 -21.94
C SER A 160 1.10 -6.35 -22.96
N LEU A 161 1.62 -5.16 -22.64
CA LEU A 161 1.70 -4.02 -23.56
C LEU A 161 2.80 -4.24 -24.61
N MET A 162 3.95 -4.82 -24.22
CA MET A 162 5.06 -5.13 -25.13
C MET A 162 4.77 -6.32 -26.07
N VAL A 163 4.09 -7.36 -25.57
CA VAL A 163 3.71 -8.56 -26.34
C VAL A 163 2.67 -8.25 -27.42
N LYS A 164 1.95 -7.12 -27.31
CA LYS A 164 1.06 -6.64 -28.38
C LYS A 164 1.77 -5.98 -29.57
N VAL A 165 3.10 -5.82 -29.52
CA VAL A 165 3.89 -5.40 -30.69
C VAL A 165 4.35 -6.65 -31.43
N ASP A 166 3.47 -7.22 -32.25
CA ASP A 166 3.77 -8.39 -33.07
C ASP A 166 4.85 -8.05 -34.12
N PRO A 167 6.04 -8.68 -34.11
CA PRO A 167 7.12 -8.37 -35.06
C PRO A 167 6.80 -8.75 -36.51
N GLN A 168 5.69 -9.46 -36.77
CA GLN A 168 5.38 -10.00 -38.09
C GLN A 168 4.89 -8.99 -39.13
N GLU A 169 4.65 -7.72 -38.77
CA GLU A 169 4.29 -6.66 -39.74
C GLU A 169 5.44 -5.72 -40.12
N PHE A 170 6.67 -5.94 -39.64
CA PHE A 170 7.82 -5.10 -40.00
C PHE A 170 8.49 -5.57 -41.31
N SER A 171 7.80 -5.44 -42.45
CA SER A 171 8.43 -5.55 -43.78
C SER A 171 8.69 -4.17 -44.37
N ILE A 172 9.93 -3.71 -44.35
CA ILE A 172 10.35 -2.52 -45.11
C ILE A 172 10.77 -2.99 -46.51
N SER A 173 9.92 -2.79 -47.51
CA SER A 173 10.25 -3.00 -48.93
C SER A 173 10.74 -1.68 -49.54
N TYR A 174 12.04 -1.51 -49.70
CA TYR A 174 12.60 -0.44 -50.53
C TYR A 174 12.56 -0.84 -52.00
N ARG A 175 11.67 -0.23 -52.78
CA ARG A 175 11.69 -0.31 -54.24
C ARG A 175 12.57 0.83 -54.76
N ILE A 176 13.84 0.54 -54.97
CA ILE A 176 14.75 1.45 -55.67
C ILE A 176 14.42 1.33 -57.16
N GLY A 177 13.77 2.36 -57.71
CA GLY A 177 13.57 2.48 -59.15
C GLY A 177 14.85 3.00 -59.80
N PHE A 178 15.39 2.23 -60.73
CA PHE A 178 16.28 2.71 -61.78
C PHE A 178 15.46 2.96 -63.04
#